data_AF-A0A844MLZ7-F1
#
_entry.id   AF-A0A844MLZ7-F1
#
_cell.length_a   1.000
_cell.length_b   1.000
_cell.length_c   1.000
_cell.angle_alpha   90.00
_cell.angle_beta   90.00
_cell.angle_gamma   90.00
#
_symmetry.space_group_name_H-M   'P 1'
#
loop_
_entity.id
_entity.type
_entity.pdbx_description
1 polymer ?
#
loop_
_entity_poly.entity_id
_entity_poly.type
_entity_poly.pdbx_seq_one_letter_code
_entity_poly.pdbx_strand_id
1 'polypeptide(L)'
;MSQAEQALTDVILKEKVLEFIQTVVIDKFTNLSREEIAAMLGLESLKKSRVYQETRQEAILETKLEMIPILLEMGLTIEQTAERLKLDVETVRKHAQQYW
;
A
#
# COMPACT_ATOMS: atom_id res chain seq x y z
N MET A 1 -10.34 -8.24 23.44
CA MET A 1 -9.70 -7.98 22.15
C MET A 1 -9.62 -6.48 21.97
N SER A 2 -8.46 -5.97 21.56
CA SER A 2 -8.24 -4.53 21.38
C SER A 2 -8.82 -4.03 20.04
N GLN A 3 -9.08 -2.72 19.92
CA GLN A 3 -9.55 -2.11 18.66
C GLN A 3 -8.58 -2.37 17.48
N ALA A 4 -7.28 -2.52 17.77
CA ALA A 4 -6.26 -2.84 16.77
C ALA A 4 -6.37 -4.29 16.24
N GLU A 5 -6.74 -5.25 17.09
CA GLU A 5 -6.92 -6.65 16.69
C GLU A 5 -8.17 -6.83 15.81
N GLN A 6 -9.24 -6.08 16.06
CA GLN A 6 -10.46 -6.11 15.24
C GLN A 6 -10.21 -5.50 13.84
N ALA A 7 -9.54 -4.35 13.76
CA ALA A 7 -9.20 -3.73 12.48
C ALA A 7 -8.32 -4.63 11.60
N LEU A 8 -7.31 -5.30 12.18
CA LEU A 8 -6.47 -6.26 11.46
C LEU A 8 -7.27 -7.47 10.99
N THR A 9 -8.21 -7.97 11.81
CA THR A 9 -9.09 -9.08 11.44
C THR A 9 -10.01 -8.72 10.28
N ASP A 10 -10.55 -7.50 10.27
CA ASP A 10 -11.41 -7.00 9.20
C ASP A 10 -10.63 -6.80 7.88
N VAL A 11 -9.39 -6.33 7.95
CA VAL A 11 -8.49 -6.22 6.78
C VAL A 11 -8.20 -7.60 6.20
N ILE A 12 -7.81 -8.56 7.04
CA ILE A 12 -7.51 -9.94 6.61
C ILE A 12 -8.77 -10.61 6.02
N LEU A 13 -9.94 -10.41 6.63
CA LEU A 13 -11.20 -10.95 6.11
C LEU A 13 -11.54 -10.32 4.75
N LYS A 14 -11.38 -9.01 4.61
CA LYS A 14 -11.61 -8.29 3.35
C LYS A 14 -10.67 -8.78 2.25
N GLU A 15 -9.39 -8.99 2.55
CA GLU A 15 -8.42 -9.55 1.60
C GLU A 15 -8.82 -10.97 1.17
N LYS A 16 -9.15 -11.84 2.12
CA LYS A 16 -9.60 -13.22 1.83
C LYS A 16 -10.88 -13.26 1.01
N VAL A 17 -11.84 -12.36 1.30
CA VAL A 17 -13.08 -12.25 0.54
C VAL A 17 -12.79 -11.75 -0.88
N LEU A 18 -11.90 -10.77 -1.05
CA LEU A 18 -11.51 -10.27 -2.36
C LEU A 18 -10.79 -11.33 -3.19
N GLU A 19 -9.90 -12.09 -2.57
CA GLU A 19 -9.14 -13.17 -3.20
C GLU A 19 -10.04 -14.36 -3.58
N PHE A 20 -11.02 -14.69 -2.73
CA PHE A 20 -12.06 -15.67 -3.03
C PHE A 20 -12.96 -15.21 -4.18
N ILE A 21 -13.44 -13.96 -4.16
CA ILE A 21 -14.23 -13.40 -5.26
C ILE A 21 -13.42 -13.41 -6.55
N GLN A 22 -12.14 -13.02 -6.54
CA GLN A 22 -11.29 -13.11 -7.73
C GLN A 22 -11.17 -14.54 -8.24
N THR A 23 -10.94 -15.51 -7.35
CA THR A 23 -10.82 -16.93 -7.71
C THR A 23 -12.11 -17.46 -8.31
N VAL A 24 -13.26 -17.20 -7.67
CA VAL A 24 -14.57 -17.63 -8.15
C VAL A 24 -14.95 -16.95 -9.46
N VAL A 25 -14.64 -15.67 -9.62
CA VAL A 25 -14.93 -14.92 -10.84
C VAL A 25 -14.04 -15.43 -11.99
N ILE A 26 -12.74 -15.66 -11.77
CA ILE A 26 -11.87 -16.26 -12.81
C ILE A 26 -12.34 -17.68 -13.18
N ASP A 27 -12.77 -18.48 -12.19
CA ASP A 27 -13.32 -19.82 -12.41
C ASP A 27 -14.66 -19.82 -13.16
N LYS A 28 -15.55 -18.87 -12.87
CA LYS A 28 -16.88 -18.78 -13.49
C LYS A 28 -16.86 -18.08 -14.85
N PHE A 29 -15.86 -17.26 -15.11
CA PHE A 29 -15.68 -16.51 -16.35
C PHE A 29 -14.39 -16.94 -17.06
N THR A 30 -14.23 -18.25 -17.31
CA THR A 30 -13.04 -18.84 -17.94
C THR A 30 -12.69 -18.30 -19.33
N ASN A 31 -13.67 -17.69 -20.01
CA ASN A 31 -13.52 -17.08 -21.33
C ASN A 31 -13.20 -15.58 -21.28
N LEU A 32 -13.17 -14.98 -20.09
CA LEU A 32 -12.84 -13.56 -19.91
C LEU A 32 -11.42 -13.43 -19.34
N SER A 33 -10.67 -12.50 -19.90
CA SER A 33 -9.40 -12.03 -19.36
C SER A 33 -9.59 -11.29 -18.03
N ARG A 34 -8.50 -11.16 -17.26
CA ARG A 34 -8.49 -10.35 -16.03
C ARG A 34 -8.92 -8.90 -16.29
N GLU A 35 -8.54 -8.36 -17.43
CA GLU A 35 -8.88 -7.01 -17.88
C GLU A 35 -10.40 -6.88 -18.13
N GLU A 36 -11.03 -7.85 -18.77
CA GLU A 36 -12.48 -7.86 -19.00
C GLU A 36 -13.27 -7.98 -17.69
N ILE A 37 -12.82 -8.84 -16.77
CA ILE A 37 -13.39 -8.94 -15.43
C ILE A 37 -13.23 -7.61 -14.67
N ALA A 38 -12.06 -6.98 -14.73
CA ALA A 38 -11.80 -5.71 -14.09
C ALA A 38 -12.68 -4.58 -14.65
N ALA A 39 -12.95 -4.60 -15.95
CA ALA A 39 -13.86 -3.68 -16.61
C ALA A 39 -15.31 -3.89 -16.15
N MET A 40 -15.79 -5.14 -16.09
CA MET A 40 -17.15 -5.48 -15.60
C MET A 40 -17.36 -5.07 -14.14
N LEU A 41 -16.34 -5.26 -13.30
CA LEU A 41 -16.38 -4.89 -11.88
C LEU A 41 -16.13 -3.39 -11.64
N GLY A 42 -15.91 -2.60 -12.70
CA GLY A 42 -15.64 -1.17 -12.58
C GLY A 42 -14.37 -0.84 -11.78
N LEU A 43 -13.38 -1.75 -11.77
CA LEU A 43 -12.16 -1.57 -10.97
C LEU A 43 -11.35 -0.34 -11.38
N GLU A 44 -11.43 0.06 -12.65
CA GLU A 44 -10.86 1.32 -13.13
C GLU A 44 -11.52 2.55 -12.51
N SER A 45 -12.83 2.50 -12.25
CA SER A 45 -13.54 3.54 -11.51
C SER A 45 -13.20 3.51 -10.02
N LEU A 46 -13.01 2.32 -9.44
CA LEU A 46 -12.56 2.16 -8.05
C LEU A 46 -11.16 2.76 -7.84
N LYS A 47 -10.21 2.53 -8.77
CA LYS A 47 -8.87 3.13 -8.72
C LYS A 47 -8.89 4.67 -8.80
N LYS A 48 -9.92 5.23 -9.43
CA LYS A 48 -10.16 6.68 -9.51
C LYS A 48 -10.92 7.23 -8.30
N SER A 49 -11.49 6.37 -7.46
CA SER A 49 -12.20 6.80 -6.26
C SER A 49 -11.26 7.53 -5.30
N ARG A 50 -11.79 8.53 -4.61
CA ARG A 50 -11.00 9.34 -3.66
C ARG A 50 -10.40 8.47 -2.56
N VAL A 51 -11.20 7.56 -2.01
CA VAL A 51 -10.79 6.62 -0.95
C VAL A 51 -9.61 5.75 -1.40
N TYR A 52 -9.65 5.18 -2.62
CA TYR A 52 -8.54 4.37 -3.11
C TYR A 52 -7.26 5.20 -3.29
N GLN A 53 -7.37 6.43 -3.79
CA GLN A 53 -6.20 7.30 -3.97
C GLN A 53 -5.60 7.74 -2.64
N GLU A 54 -6.44 8.07 -1.66
CA GLU A 54 -6.01 8.41 -0.29
C GLU A 54 -5.24 7.24 0.33
N THR A 55 -5.83 6.04 0.36
CA THR A 55 -5.16 4.84 0.89
C THR A 55 -3.87 4.49 0.13
N ARG A 56 -3.85 4.67 -1.20
CA ARG A 56 -2.63 4.46 -1.98
C ARG A 56 -1.53 5.47 -1.64
N GLN A 57 -1.89 6.73 -1.41
CA GLN A 57 -0.92 7.76 -1.02
C GLN A 57 -0.37 7.50 0.38
N GLU A 58 -1.22 7.10 1.33
CA GLU A 58 -0.82 6.69 2.67
C GLU A 58 0.17 5.52 2.62
N ALA A 59 -0.14 4.46 1.89
CA ALA A 59 0.75 3.31 1.74
C ALA A 59 2.11 3.65 1.10
N ILE A 60 2.12 4.55 0.10
CA ILE A 60 3.36 5.05 -0.51
C ILE A 60 4.18 5.83 0.51
N LEU A 61 3.55 6.66 1.34
CA LEU A 61 4.23 7.42 2.38
C LEU A 61 4.83 6.47 3.42
N GLU A 62 4.06 5.53 3.94
CA GLU A 62 4.53 4.51 4.90
C GLU A 62 5.73 3.74 4.36
N THR A 63 5.63 3.26 3.12
CA THR A 63 6.75 2.54 2.46
C THR A 63 8.00 3.40 2.38
N LYS A 64 7.87 4.69 2.01
CA LYS A 64 9.03 5.59 1.98
C LYS A 64 9.65 5.77 3.36
N LEU A 65 8.82 5.89 4.41
CA LEU A 65 9.31 6.02 5.78
C LEU A 65 10.06 4.77 6.24
N GLU A 66 9.58 3.57 5.89
CA GLU A 66 10.24 2.30 6.18
C GLU A 66 11.58 2.14 5.42
N MET A 67 11.73 2.77 4.24
CA MET A 67 12.98 2.75 3.48
C MET A 67 14.06 3.68 4.05
N ILE A 68 13.72 4.64 4.91
CA ILE A 68 14.69 5.57 5.51
C ILE A 68 15.82 4.82 6.23
N PRO A 69 15.58 3.94 7.23
CA PRO A 69 16.66 3.24 7.92
C PRO A 69 17.51 2.40 6.96
N ILE A 70 16.89 1.69 6.01
CA ILE A 70 17.60 0.84 5.04
C ILE A 70 18.56 1.67 4.17
N LEU A 71 18.10 2.84 3.69
CA LEU A 71 18.93 3.72 2.87
C LEU A 71 20.10 4.32 3.67
N LEU A 72 19.87 4.67 4.94
CA LEU A 72 20.93 5.15 5.83
C LEU A 72 21.94 4.05 6.17
N GLU A 73 21.48 2.82 6.42
CA GLU A 73 22.34 1.65 6.61
C GLU A 73 23.21 1.35 5.38
N MET A 74 22.69 1.59 4.18
CA MET A 74 23.45 1.51 2.92
C MET A 74 24.44 2.67 2.71
N GLY A 75 24.57 3.58 3.68
CA GLY A 75 25.55 4.66 3.69
C GLY A 75 25.11 5.94 2.98
N LEU A 76 23.83 6.09 2.64
CA LEU A 76 23.32 7.35 2.11
C LEU A 76 23.20 8.38 3.24
N THR A 77 23.42 9.66 2.90
CA THR A 77 23.16 10.74 3.87
C THR A 77 21.67 11.02 4.02
N ILE A 78 21.31 11.77 5.07
CA ILE A 78 19.92 12.22 5.31
C ILE A 78 19.40 13.01 4.10
N GLU A 79 20.21 13.91 3.53
CA GLU A 79 19.86 14.75 2.39
C GLU A 79 19.66 13.91 1.12
N GLN A 80 20.57 12.96 0.87
CA GLN A 80 20.49 12.02 -0.25
C GLN A 80 19.28 11.09 -0.18
N THR A 81 18.90 10.70 1.04
CA THR A 81 17.72 9.87 1.31
C THR A 81 16.44 10.69 1.11
N ALA A 82 16.40 11.93 1.63
CA ALA A 82 15.29 12.86 1.43
C ALA A 82 15.04 13.13 -0.06
N GLU A 83 16.09 13.39 -0.84
CA GLU A 83 16.00 13.61 -2.28
C GLU A 83 15.42 12.38 -3.01
N ARG A 84 15.96 11.18 -2.75
CA ARG A 84 15.51 9.93 -3.41
C ARG A 84 14.07 9.58 -3.08
N LEU A 85 13.68 9.74 -1.82
CA LEU A 85 12.33 9.45 -1.36
C LEU A 85 11.35 10.59 -1.66
N LYS A 86 11.84 11.75 -2.11
CA LYS A 86 11.05 12.97 -2.28
C LYS A 86 10.31 13.33 -0.99
N LEU A 87 11.03 13.28 0.12
CA LEU A 87 10.58 13.69 1.45
C LEU A 87 11.37 14.93 1.86
N ASP A 88 10.86 15.65 2.85
CA ASP A 88 11.63 16.73 3.47
C ASP A 88 12.74 16.16 4.38
N VAL A 89 13.82 16.92 4.52
CA VAL A 89 14.99 16.51 5.31
C VAL A 89 14.64 16.33 6.80
N GLU A 90 13.69 17.10 7.33
CA GLU A 90 13.27 17.00 8.74
C GLU A 90 12.52 15.69 9.01
N THR A 91 11.65 15.25 8.10
CA THR A 91 10.97 13.96 8.15
C THR A 91 11.99 12.82 8.14
N VAL A 92 12.97 12.88 7.24
CA VAL A 92 14.04 11.86 7.21
C VAL A 92 14.84 11.86 8.51
N ARG A 93 15.21 13.04 9.03
CA ARG A 93 15.94 13.15 10.30
C ARG A 93 15.14 12.60 11.49
N LYS A 94 13.86 12.94 11.59
CA LYS A 94 12.98 12.47 12.66
C LYS A 94 12.84 10.95 12.64
N HIS A 95 12.61 10.37 11.46
CA HIS A 95 12.46 8.93 11.32
C HIS A 95 13.79 8.18 11.43
N ALA A 96 14.93 8.81 11.11
CA ALA A 96 16.24 8.27 11.41
C ALA A 96 16.45 8.12 12.93
N GLN A 97 16.05 9.11 13.73
CA GLN A 97 16.20 9.06 15.20
C GLN A 97 15.29 8.03 15.89
N GLN A 98 14.24 7.55 15.22
CA GLN A 98 13.32 6.57 15.80
C GLN A 98 13.88 5.14 15.79
N TYR A 99 14.90 4.86 14.98
CA TYR A 99 15.52 3.54 14.82
C TYR A 99 16.93 3.45 15.44
N TRP A 100 17.36 4.48 16.17
CA TRP A 100 18.68 4.58 16.83
C TRP A 100 18.54 4.91 18.31
#